data_AF-A0A948VWX7-F1
#
_entry.id   AF-A0A948VWX7-F1
#
_cell.length_a   1.000
_cell.length_b   1.000
_cell.length_c   1.000
_cell.angle_alpha   90.00
_cell.angle_beta   90.00
_cell.angle_gamma   90.00
#
_symmetry.space_group_name_H-M   'P 1'
#
loop_
_entity.id
_entity.type
_entity.pdbx_description
1 polymer ?
#
loop_
_entity_poly.entity_id
_entity_poly.type
_entity_poly.pdbx_seq_one_letter_code
_entity_poly.pdbx_strand_id
1 'polypeptide(L)'
;MNGQPPWLAEAWRELGQTEIAGARDNPRITAFFKELGHEAHARDEVAWCAAFVGACLERSDQASTRSLMARSYSGFGEPLPTERTGAIAVLTRGRNPAFGHVGFLVGWSAERLWLLGGNQGNAVSVAGFDRSRLVALRWPVVQTPGIFETNPDVFAVALEHVLAMEGGYTNDPHDPGGPTNKGITLSTLAAWRKEKITEKSKPAMIAELRNISSEIVTAIYAKRYWAPAGCHEMPQAIAFFHFDAAVNHGVTGAIRMLQEATGAAVDGEMGPETRGKVAAMPIAELLQRYAAIRRRKYRALPHFWRFGRGWLNRVERTLQRTSEFPSEKTGPTKTMTPNRQQSGDATMNENEQQSSKWWGQSMTIWGALVTAAAVVLPSVGTVLGLELDADMVRLLGEQILSVIQTITALAGTAMTIYGRSRAVLPLARRSITLKV
;
A
#
# COMPACT_ATOMS: atom_id res chain seq x y z
N MET A 1 -35.77 21.78 -7.96
CA MET A 1 -34.50 22.37 -7.47
C MET A 1 -33.41 22.08 -8.49
N ASN A 2 -33.40 22.80 -9.63
CA ASN A 2 -32.43 22.54 -10.70
C ASN A 2 -31.08 23.18 -10.33
N GLY A 3 -30.01 22.37 -10.30
CA GLY A 3 -28.63 22.83 -10.09
C GLY A 3 -27.93 22.33 -8.82
N GLN A 4 -28.60 21.57 -7.94
CA GLN A 4 -27.94 20.96 -6.79
C GLN A 4 -27.23 19.64 -7.14
N PRO A 5 -26.10 19.31 -6.48
CA PRO A 5 -25.44 18.02 -6.69
C PRO A 5 -26.35 16.83 -6.37
N PRO A 6 -26.18 15.68 -7.05
CA PRO A 6 -27.10 14.56 -6.92
C PRO A 6 -27.08 13.94 -5.52
N TRP A 7 -25.92 13.85 -4.86
CA TRP A 7 -25.82 13.40 -3.46
C TRP A 7 -26.54 14.32 -2.47
N LEU A 8 -26.56 15.62 -2.75
CA LEU A 8 -27.30 16.58 -1.92
C LEU A 8 -28.81 16.41 -2.13
N ALA A 9 -29.25 16.07 -3.34
CA ALA A 9 -30.64 15.72 -3.59
C ALA A 9 -31.06 14.45 -2.82
N GLU A 10 -30.21 13.43 -2.75
CA GLU A 10 -30.45 12.25 -1.92
C GLU A 10 -30.55 12.61 -0.43
N ALA A 11 -29.66 13.48 0.05
CA ALA A 11 -29.71 13.95 1.44
C ALA A 11 -31.03 14.66 1.78
N TRP A 12 -31.56 15.48 0.87
CA TRP A 12 -32.84 16.16 1.08
C TRP A 12 -34.02 15.20 1.16
N ARG A 13 -33.99 14.05 0.46
CA ARG A 13 -35.05 13.04 0.53
C ARG A 13 -35.15 12.37 1.90
N GLU A 14 -34.06 12.37 2.66
CA GLU A 14 -34.01 11.80 4.01
C GLU A 14 -34.30 12.83 5.11
N LEU A 15 -34.60 14.08 4.76
CA LEU A 15 -34.88 15.12 5.75
C LEU A 15 -36.03 14.70 6.68
N GLY A 16 -35.81 14.80 8.00
CA GLY A 16 -36.80 14.46 9.01
C GLY A 16 -36.76 13.00 9.49
N GLN A 17 -35.90 12.13 8.92
CA GLN A 17 -35.66 10.82 9.52
C GLN A 17 -35.08 10.98 10.93
N THR A 18 -35.70 10.31 11.91
CA THR A 18 -35.37 10.42 13.34
C THR A 18 -35.16 9.04 13.95
N GLU A 19 -34.26 8.94 14.93
CA GLU A 19 -34.07 7.72 15.72
C GLU A 19 -35.37 7.36 16.46
N ILE A 20 -35.62 6.06 16.62
CA ILE A 20 -36.73 5.57 17.44
C ILE A 20 -36.14 5.20 18.80
N ALA A 21 -36.53 5.92 19.85
CA ALA A 21 -36.04 5.62 21.19
C ALA A 21 -36.48 4.21 21.65
N GLY A 22 -35.53 3.44 22.17
CA GLY A 22 -35.77 2.12 22.78
C GLY A 22 -35.30 0.97 21.89
N ALA A 23 -35.87 -0.22 22.08
CA ALA A 23 -35.36 -1.46 21.46
C ALA A 23 -35.67 -1.62 19.96
N ARG A 24 -36.21 -0.59 19.29
CA ARG A 24 -36.58 -0.64 17.87
C ARG A 24 -35.79 0.42 17.13
N ASP A 25 -35.08 0.03 16.09
CA ASP A 25 -34.36 0.97 15.23
C ASP A 25 -35.23 1.53 14.10
N ASN A 26 -34.95 2.75 13.67
CA ASN A 26 -35.51 3.28 12.42
C ASN A 26 -34.94 2.49 11.20
N PRO A 27 -35.79 1.84 10.37
CA PRO A 27 -35.34 1.03 9.24
C PRO A 27 -34.61 1.84 8.16
N ARG A 28 -34.87 3.16 8.04
CA ARG A 28 -34.12 4.04 7.14
C ARG A 28 -32.70 4.29 7.64
N ILE A 29 -32.53 4.48 8.95
CA ILE A 29 -31.22 4.70 9.55
C ILE A 29 -30.37 3.44 9.46
N THR A 30 -30.94 2.28 9.78
CA THR A 30 -30.22 0.98 9.66
C THR A 30 -29.87 0.64 8.21
N ALA A 31 -30.69 1.05 7.23
CA ALA A 31 -30.38 0.89 5.81
C ALA A 31 -29.07 1.61 5.41
N PHE A 32 -28.78 2.79 5.97
CA PHE A 32 -27.53 3.50 5.70
C PHE A 32 -26.29 2.67 6.07
N PHE A 33 -26.33 1.95 7.19
CA PHE A 33 -25.24 1.05 7.58
C PHE A 33 -25.13 -0.15 6.65
N LYS A 34 -26.27 -0.77 6.32
CA LYS A 34 -26.32 -1.95 5.46
C LYS A 34 -25.79 -1.67 4.05
N GLU A 35 -26.17 -0.54 3.46
CA GLU A 35 -25.70 -0.12 2.14
C GLU A 35 -24.17 0.03 2.09
N LEU A 36 -23.56 0.39 3.22
CA LEU A 36 -22.11 0.51 3.36
C LEU A 36 -21.41 -0.78 3.83
N GLY A 37 -22.14 -1.89 3.99
CA GLY A 37 -21.61 -3.17 4.45
C GLY A 37 -21.42 -3.32 5.97
N HIS A 38 -22.01 -2.43 6.76
CA HIS A 38 -21.90 -2.40 8.23
C HIS A 38 -23.12 -2.97 8.95
N GLU A 39 -23.68 -4.07 8.43
CA GLU A 39 -24.89 -4.70 8.98
C GLU A 39 -24.78 -5.06 10.48
N ALA A 40 -23.57 -5.45 10.93
CA ALA A 40 -23.32 -5.79 12.33
C ALA A 40 -23.39 -4.59 13.30
N HIS A 41 -23.36 -3.36 12.76
CA HIS A 41 -23.35 -2.12 13.53
C HIS A 41 -24.58 -1.24 13.24
N ALA A 42 -25.58 -1.78 12.55
CA ALA A 42 -26.79 -1.08 12.15
C ALA A 42 -27.70 -0.83 13.36
N ARG A 43 -27.36 0.20 14.14
CA ARG A 43 -28.12 0.68 15.29
C ARG A 43 -28.29 2.18 15.21
N ASP A 44 -29.49 2.66 15.47
CA ASP A 44 -29.77 4.08 15.39
C ASP A 44 -29.25 4.86 16.62
N GLU A 45 -28.85 4.19 17.70
CA GLU A 45 -28.23 4.83 18.87
C GLU A 45 -26.71 5.04 18.74
N VAL A 46 -26.09 4.53 17.67
CA VAL A 46 -24.65 4.71 17.38
C VAL A 46 -24.47 5.90 16.43
N ALA A 47 -23.38 6.66 16.57
CA ALA A 47 -23.18 7.84 15.74
C ALA A 47 -23.19 7.53 14.22
N TRP A 48 -24.29 7.90 13.53
CA TRP A 48 -24.55 7.51 12.14
C TRP A 48 -24.38 8.63 11.09
N CYS A 49 -23.78 9.77 11.47
CA CYS A 49 -23.54 10.89 10.54
C CYS A 49 -22.72 10.50 9.30
N ALA A 50 -21.69 9.67 9.45
CA ALA A 50 -20.86 9.18 8.35
C ALA A 50 -21.59 8.13 7.50
N ALA A 51 -22.38 7.26 8.15
CA ALA A 51 -23.22 6.29 7.45
C ALA A 51 -24.22 6.99 6.52
N PHE A 52 -24.88 8.04 7.03
CA PHE A 52 -25.79 8.89 6.25
C PHE A 52 -25.09 9.51 5.03
N VAL A 53 -23.95 10.19 5.24
CA VAL A 53 -23.21 10.82 4.14
C VAL A 53 -22.77 9.78 3.10
N GLY A 54 -22.30 8.61 3.56
CA GLY A 54 -21.89 7.53 2.67
C GLY A 54 -23.04 6.98 1.82
N ALA A 55 -24.19 6.73 2.44
CA ALA A 55 -25.37 6.26 1.73
C ALA A 55 -25.86 7.27 0.68
N CYS A 56 -25.92 8.57 1.02
CA CYS A 56 -26.29 9.61 0.06
C CYS A 56 -25.33 9.69 -1.13
N LEU A 57 -24.03 9.46 -0.91
CA LEU A 57 -23.05 9.40 -2.00
C LEU A 57 -23.30 8.18 -2.90
N GLU A 58 -23.38 6.98 -2.34
CA GLU A 58 -23.50 5.75 -3.13
C GLU A 58 -24.82 5.64 -3.88
N ARG A 59 -25.92 6.16 -3.33
CA ARG A 59 -27.22 6.27 -4.02
C ARG A 59 -27.21 7.25 -5.19
N SER A 60 -26.19 8.10 -5.27
CA SER A 60 -26.00 9.08 -6.34
C SER A 60 -24.83 8.71 -7.27
N ASP A 61 -24.48 7.42 -7.31
CA ASP A 61 -23.38 6.86 -8.09
C ASP A 61 -22.02 7.51 -7.77
N GLN A 62 -21.85 8.02 -6.55
CA GLN A 62 -20.57 8.50 -6.04
C GLN A 62 -19.94 7.45 -5.11
N ALA A 63 -18.64 7.25 -5.22
CA ALA A 63 -17.91 6.48 -4.22
C ALA A 63 -18.03 7.15 -2.83
N SER A 64 -18.09 6.36 -1.77
CA SER A 64 -18.03 6.85 -0.39
C SER A 64 -16.81 6.31 0.35
N THR A 65 -16.59 6.77 1.59
CA THR A 65 -15.56 6.17 2.44
C THR A 65 -15.90 4.80 2.96
N ARG A 66 -17.19 4.44 2.96
CA ARG A 66 -17.71 3.26 3.66
C ARG A 66 -17.21 3.15 5.10
N SER A 67 -16.71 4.23 5.69
CA SER A 67 -16.24 4.27 7.06
C SER A 67 -17.29 4.96 7.92
N LEU A 68 -17.55 4.40 9.09
CA LEU A 68 -18.45 5.01 10.07
C LEU A 68 -17.79 6.21 10.80
N MET A 69 -16.52 6.49 10.50
CA MET A 69 -15.79 7.62 11.07
C MET A 69 -15.94 8.88 10.22
N ALA A 70 -16.50 9.94 10.80
CA ALA A 70 -16.65 11.24 10.13
C ALA A 70 -15.33 11.80 9.59
N ARG A 71 -14.21 11.57 10.31
CA ARG A 71 -12.88 12.03 9.92
C ARG A 71 -12.31 11.33 8.68
N SER A 72 -12.86 10.17 8.27
CA SER A 72 -12.47 9.52 7.02
C SER A 72 -12.70 10.42 5.79
N TYR A 73 -13.66 11.34 5.88
CA TYR A 73 -13.94 12.30 4.83
C TYR A 73 -12.97 13.49 4.81
N SER A 74 -12.07 13.63 5.78
CA SER A 74 -11.13 14.77 5.81
C SER A 74 -10.16 14.79 4.64
N GLY A 75 -9.91 13.64 3.99
CA GLY A 75 -9.08 13.49 2.79
C GLY A 75 -9.84 13.01 1.56
N PHE A 76 -11.18 12.97 1.61
CA PHE A 76 -12.02 12.42 0.54
C PHE A 76 -12.20 13.43 -0.59
N GLY A 77 -12.15 12.98 -1.85
CA GLY A 77 -12.39 13.83 -3.01
C GLY A 77 -11.44 15.04 -3.11
N GLU A 78 -11.87 16.09 -3.80
CA GLU A 78 -11.05 17.28 -4.01
C GLU A 78 -11.19 18.27 -2.84
N PRO A 79 -10.08 18.84 -2.32
CA PRO A 79 -10.16 19.94 -1.36
C PRO A 79 -10.82 21.16 -2.00
N LEU A 80 -11.72 21.79 -1.27
CA LEU A 80 -12.28 23.07 -1.67
C LEU A 80 -11.63 24.22 -0.88
N PRO A 81 -11.06 25.24 -1.57
CA PRO A 81 -10.50 26.41 -0.89
C PRO A 81 -11.59 27.34 -0.34
N THR A 82 -12.81 27.26 -0.88
CA THR A 82 -13.95 28.08 -0.49
C THR A 82 -15.22 27.22 -0.38
N GLU A 83 -16.22 27.74 0.31
CA GLU A 83 -17.50 27.08 0.49
C GLU A 83 -18.22 26.87 -0.82
N ARG A 84 -18.94 25.74 -0.89
CA ARG A 84 -19.78 25.39 -2.00
C ARG A 84 -20.96 24.57 -1.50
N THR A 85 -22.17 24.93 -1.90
CA THR A 85 -23.37 24.16 -1.58
C THR A 85 -23.23 22.72 -2.07
N GLY A 86 -23.47 21.76 -1.19
CA GLY A 86 -23.28 20.33 -1.40
C GLY A 86 -21.89 19.80 -1.06
N ALA A 87 -20.93 20.66 -0.69
CA ALA A 87 -19.62 20.19 -0.21
C ALA A 87 -19.77 19.35 1.05
N ILE A 88 -18.96 18.29 1.17
CA ILE A 88 -18.84 17.54 2.42
C ILE A 88 -18.02 18.40 3.39
N ALA A 89 -18.63 18.80 4.49
CA ALA A 89 -17.98 19.51 5.57
C ALA A 89 -17.65 18.53 6.71
N VAL A 90 -16.39 18.44 7.07
CA VAL A 90 -15.93 17.65 8.21
C VAL A 90 -15.64 18.59 9.37
N LEU A 91 -16.23 18.31 10.53
CA LEU A 91 -16.08 19.10 11.74
C LEU A 91 -15.39 18.31 12.84
N THR A 92 -14.76 19.01 13.78
CA THR A 92 -14.30 18.45 15.06
C THR A 92 -15.48 18.05 15.97
N ARG A 93 -15.28 17.04 16.82
CA ARG A 93 -16.24 16.63 17.86
C ARG A 93 -15.52 16.32 19.17
N GLY A 94 -15.70 17.18 20.16
CA GLY A 94 -15.02 17.06 21.46
C GLY A 94 -13.51 17.30 21.36
N ARG A 95 -12.76 16.81 22.36
CA ARG A 95 -11.30 17.01 22.45
C ARG A 95 -10.47 15.97 21.69
N ASN A 96 -11.05 14.82 21.35
CA ASN A 96 -10.34 13.77 20.65
C ASN A 96 -10.21 14.10 19.15
N PRO A 97 -9.00 14.25 18.60
CA PRO A 97 -8.80 14.61 17.20
C PRO A 97 -9.33 13.54 16.22
N ALA A 98 -9.49 12.29 16.66
CA ALA A 98 -10.04 11.21 15.85
C ALA A 98 -11.57 11.30 15.69
N PHE A 99 -12.27 12.00 16.59
CA PHE A 99 -13.71 12.16 16.53
C PHE A 99 -14.11 13.38 15.70
N GLY A 100 -15.22 13.25 14.98
CA GLY A 100 -15.73 14.31 14.15
C GLY A 100 -17.23 14.26 13.94
N HIS A 101 -17.71 15.21 13.17
CA HIS A 101 -19.05 15.24 12.59
C HIS A 101 -18.92 15.50 11.10
N VAL A 102 -19.87 15.01 10.30
CA VAL A 102 -19.84 15.19 8.85
C VAL A 102 -21.27 15.44 8.33
N GLY A 103 -21.38 16.31 7.33
CA GLY A 103 -22.64 16.62 6.65
C GLY A 103 -22.40 17.41 5.38
N PHE A 104 -23.46 17.68 4.62
CA PHE A 104 -23.39 18.45 3.38
C PHE A 104 -23.66 19.93 3.67
N LEU A 105 -22.76 20.80 3.21
CA LEU A 105 -22.88 22.25 3.38
C LEU A 105 -24.06 22.80 2.58
N VAL A 106 -24.98 23.49 3.23
CA VAL A 106 -26.16 24.11 2.59
C VAL A 106 -26.22 25.63 2.79
N GLY A 107 -25.41 26.19 3.69
CA GLY A 107 -25.25 27.62 3.89
C GLY A 107 -24.04 27.96 4.75
N TRP A 108 -23.56 29.20 4.70
CA TRP A 108 -22.41 29.66 5.47
C TRP A 108 -22.42 31.17 5.69
N SER A 109 -21.71 31.61 6.72
CA SER A 109 -21.37 33.00 7.02
C SER A 109 -19.90 33.08 7.49
N ALA A 110 -19.47 34.28 7.91
CA ALA A 110 -18.15 34.49 8.48
C ALA A 110 -17.91 33.65 9.75
N GLU A 111 -18.98 33.34 10.51
CA GLU A 111 -18.87 32.68 11.82
C GLU A 111 -19.53 31.30 11.86
N ARG A 112 -20.47 31.01 10.95
CA ARG A 112 -21.29 29.79 11.02
C ARG A 112 -21.34 29.03 9.70
N LEU A 113 -21.57 27.73 9.81
CA LEU A 113 -21.84 26.80 8.71
C LEU A 113 -23.17 26.11 8.98
N TRP A 114 -23.99 25.92 7.96
CA TRP A 114 -25.23 25.14 8.04
C TRP A 114 -25.06 23.86 7.25
N LEU A 115 -25.22 22.73 7.93
CA LEU A 115 -25.05 21.40 7.33
C LEU A 115 -26.38 20.64 7.35
N LEU A 116 -26.74 20.09 6.18
CA LEU A 116 -27.68 19.00 6.08
C LEU A 116 -26.95 17.70 6.39
N GLY A 117 -27.27 17.09 7.53
CA GLY A 117 -26.51 15.95 8.05
C GLY A 117 -27.36 15.02 8.91
N GLY A 118 -26.92 13.77 8.99
CA GLY A 118 -27.50 12.76 9.87
C GLY A 118 -26.99 12.87 11.30
N ASN A 119 -27.74 12.31 12.24
CA ASN A 119 -27.47 12.33 13.67
C ASN A 119 -27.26 13.75 14.25
N GLN A 120 -28.04 14.71 13.76
CA GLN A 120 -28.05 16.09 14.25
C GLN A 120 -29.29 16.29 15.12
N GLY A 121 -29.12 16.07 16.42
CA GLY A 121 -30.26 15.94 17.34
C GLY A 121 -31.05 14.66 17.09
N ASN A 122 -30.33 13.54 16.86
CA ASN A 122 -30.89 12.22 16.57
C ASN A 122 -31.79 12.20 15.33
N ALA A 123 -31.50 13.10 14.37
CA ALA A 123 -32.28 13.31 13.17
C ALA A 123 -31.42 13.65 11.95
N VAL A 124 -31.96 13.44 10.75
CA VAL A 124 -31.51 14.13 9.53
C VAL A 124 -32.14 15.51 9.52
N SER A 125 -31.32 16.54 9.70
CA SER A 125 -31.78 17.92 9.81
C SER A 125 -30.78 18.90 9.20
N VAL A 126 -31.17 20.17 9.09
CA VAL A 126 -30.23 21.27 8.84
C VAL A 126 -29.86 21.90 10.18
N ALA A 127 -28.59 21.86 10.56
CA ALA A 127 -28.10 22.41 11.82
C ALA A 127 -26.94 23.40 11.58
N GLY A 128 -26.89 24.44 12.43
CA GLY A 128 -25.85 25.45 12.40
C GLY A 128 -24.68 25.13 13.33
N PHE A 129 -23.46 25.25 12.84
CA PHE A 129 -22.21 24.94 13.53
C PHE A 129 -21.25 26.13 13.49
N ASP A 130 -20.41 26.28 14.51
CA ASP A 130 -19.34 27.27 14.49
C ASP A 130 -18.29 26.93 13.43
N ARG A 131 -17.89 27.94 12.66
CA ARG A 131 -16.89 27.81 11.59
C ARG A 131 -15.54 27.35 12.11
N SER A 132 -15.19 27.68 13.36
CA SER A 132 -13.94 27.23 14.02
C SER A 132 -13.84 25.70 14.16
N ARG A 133 -14.95 24.98 14.04
CA ARG A 133 -14.97 23.52 14.07
C ARG A 133 -14.63 22.88 12.73
N LEU A 134 -14.59 23.66 11.64
CA LEU A 134 -14.33 23.15 10.30
C LEU A 134 -12.91 22.61 10.19
N VAL A 135 -12.81 21.36 9.77
CA VAL A 135 -11.56 20.66 9.52
C VAL A 135 -11.24 20.66 8.04
N ALA A 136 -12.24 20.35 7.21
CA ALA A 136 -12.07 20.21 5.76
C ALA A 136 -13.40 20.46 5.04
N LEU A 137 -13.31 21.09 3.87
CA LEU A 137 -14.35 21.11 2.86
C LEU A 137 -13.89 20.25 1.69
N ARG A 138 -14.71 19.27 1.32
CA ARG A 138 -14.41 18.31 0.27
C ARG A 138 -15.51 18.28 -0.77
N TRP A 139 -15.10 18.22 -2.04
CA TRP A 139 -16.01 18.00 -3.14
C TRP A 139 -15.92 16.55 -3.59
N PRO A 140 -17.03 15.81 -3.62
CA PRO A 140 -17.09 14.54 -4.34
C PRO A 140 -16.70 14.80 -5.80
N VAL A 141 -15.54 14.30 -6.18
CA VAL A 141 -15.25 14.05 -7.58
C VAL A 141 -15.94 12.74 -7.90
N VAL A 142 -16.60 12.71 -9.07
CA VAL A 142 -16.97 11.44 -9.70
C VAL A 142 -15.66 10.68 -9.82
N GLN A 143 -15.41 9.80 -8.85
CA GLN A 143 -14.61 8.65 -9.12
C GLN A 143 -15.47 7.91 -10.12
N THR A 144 -15.29 8.21 -11.41
CA THR A 144 -15.42 7.17 -12.41
C THR A 144 -14.63 6.07 -11.73
N PRO A 145 -15.25 4.95 -11.31
CA PRO A 145 -14.47 3.81 -10.89
C PRO A 145 -13.43 3.75 -11.98
N GLY A 146 -12.15 3.86 -11.62
CA GLY A 146 -11.12 3.59 -12.61
C GLY A 146 -11.59 2.26 -13.15
N ILE A 147 -12.09 2.26 -14.39
CA ILE A 147 -12.39 1.04 -15.07
C ILE A 147 -10.98 0.58 -15.39
N PHE A 148 -10.26 0.14 -14.35
CA PHE A 148 -9.43 -1.03 -14.47
C PHE A 148 -10.40 -1.96 -15.15
N GLU A 149 -10.22 -2.15 -16.45
CA GLU A 149 -10.83 -3.30 -17.08
C GLU A 149 -10.46 -4.43 -16.15
N THR A 150 -11.45 -4.89 -15.37
CA THR A 150 -11.32 -6.08 -14.56
C THR A 150 -11.26 -7.15 -15.61
N ASN A 151 -10.08 -7.33 -16.18
CA ASN A 151 -9.80 -8.47 -17.00
C ASN A 151 -10.04 -9.64 -16.03
N PRO A 152 -11.01 -10.52 -16.30
CA PRO A 152 -11.35 -11.63 -15.41
C PRO A 152 -10.15 -12.53 -15.06
N ASP A 153 -9.00 -12.32 -15.70
CA ASP A 153 -7.78 -13.10 -15.61
C ASP A 153 -6.76 -12.65 -14.54
N VAL A 154 -6.80 -11.41 -14.00
CA VAL A 154 -5.73 -10.97 -13.06
C VAL A 154 -5.76 -11.77 -11.75
N PHE A 155 -6.95 -12.05 -11.22
CA PHE A 155 -7.07 -12.89 -10.03
C PHE A 155 -6.62 -14.32 -10.31
N ALA A 156 -6.95 -14.88 -11.48
CA ALA A 156 -6.53 -16.23 -11.85
C ALA A 156 -5.00 -16.33 -11.94
N VAL A 157 -4.35 -15.39 -12.64
CA VAL A 157 -2.89 -15.29 -12.74
C VAL A 157 -2.23 -15.07 -11.37
N ALA A 158 -2.81 -14.21 -10.52
CA ALA A 158 -2.32 -13.98 -9.17
C ALA A 158 -2.47 -15.21 -8.26
N LEU A 159 -3.58 -15.93 -8.39
CA LEU A 159 -3.84 -17.16 -7.64
C LEU A 159 -2.88 -18.27 -8.09
N GLU A 160 -2.67 -18.45 -9.39
CA GLU A 160 -1.69 -19.39 -9.92
C GLU A 160 -0.29 -19.08 -9.37
N HIS A 161 0.12 -17.80 -9.39
CA HIS A 161 1.40 -17.35 -8.85
C HIS A 161 1.55 -17.69 -7.36
N VAL A 162 0.54 -17.39 -6.55
CA VAL A 162 0.53 -17.71 -5.12
C VAL A 162 0.62 -19.22 -4.93
N LEU A 163 -0.23 -19.99 -5.62
CA LEU A 163 -0.29 -21.44 -5.49
C LEU A 163 0.96 -22.16 -5.98
N ALA A 164 1.71 -21.60 -6.93
CA ALA A 164 3.01 -22.12 -7.35
C ALA A 164 4.09 -21.93 -6.28
N MET A 165 3.90 -20.96 -5.38
CA MET A 165 4.78 -20.71 -4.23
C MET A 165 4.29 -21.38 -2.95
N GLU A 166 2.99 -21.64 -2.84
CA GLU A 166 2.43 -22.48 -1.79
C GLU A 166 2.76 -23.96 -2.09
N GLY A 167 3.24 -24.69 -1.08
CA GLY A 167 3.57 -26.11 -1.23
C GLY A 167 2.36 -27.01 -1.47
N GLY A 168 2.63 -28.29 -1.68
CA GLY A 168 1.59 -29.32 -1.73
C GLY A 168 0.99 -29.66 -0.36
N TYR A 169 0.24 -30.76 -0.30
CA TYR A 169 -0.32 -31.25 0.95
C TYR A 169 0.77 -31.57 1.98
N THR A 170 0.57 -31.08 3.19
CA THR A 170 1.40 -31.35 4.36
C THR A 170 0.49 -31.76 5.52
N ASN A 171 0.97 -32.68 6.35
CA ASN A 171 0.27 -33.15 7.55
C ASN A 171 1.31 -33.55 8.59
N ASP A 172 2.02 -32.55 9.11
CA ASP A 172 3.00 -32.74 10.17
C ASP A 172 2.28 -32.76 11.53
N PRO A 173 2.43 -33.81 12.35
CA PRO A 173 1.87 -33.88 13.70
C PRO A 173 2.28 -32.74 14.63
N HIS A 174 3.40 -32.06 14.35
CA HIS A 174 3.94 -30.95 15.15
C HIS A 174 3.61 -29.58 14.54
N ASP A 175 2.97 -29.52 13.37
CA ASP A 175 2.50 -28.26 12.80
C ASP A 175 1.21 -27.82 13.51
N PRO A 176 1.21 -26.67 14.22
CA PRO A 176 0.01 -26.15 14.86
C PRO A 176 -1.13 -25.84 13.87
N GLY A 177 -0.82 -25.67 12.58
CA GLY A 177 -1.80 -25.52 11.50
C GLY A 177 -2.51 -26.83 11.11
N GLY A 178 -1.92 -27.98 11.45
CA GLY A 178 -2.42 -29.31 11.11
C GLY A 178 -2.41 -29.59 9.59
N PRO A 179 -3.24 -30.54 9.11
CA PRO A 179 -3.36 -30.83 7.70
C PRO A 179 -3.60 -29.56 6.87
N THR A 180 -2.73 -29.32 5.89
CA THR A 180 -2.76 -28.12 5.03
C THR A 180 -2.53 -28.52 3.58
N ASN A 181 -3.32 -28.00 2.65
CA ASN A 181 -3.11 -28.17 1.21
C ASN A 181 -3.27 -26.83 0.51
N LYS A 182 -2.38 -26.47 -0.42
CA LYS A 182 -2.49 -25.21 -1.19
C LYS A 182 -2.69 -23.99 -0.27
N GLY A 183 -1.98 -23.93 0.86
CA GLY A 183 -2.11 -22.88 1.88
C GLY A 183 -3.44 -22.87 2.69
N ILE A 184 -4.34 -23.82 2.45
CA ILE A 184 -5.62 -23.96 3.15
C ILE A 184 -5.49 -25.01 4.25
N THR A 185 -5.72 -24.59 5.50
CA THR A 185 -5.74 -25.49 6.67
C THR A 185 -7.08 -26.22 6.79
N LEU A 186 -7.10 -27.34 7.52
CA LEU A 186 -8.34 -28.04 7.86
C LEU A 186 -9.36 -27.12 8.57
N SER A 187 -8.89 -26.22 9.43
CA SER A 187 -9.74 -25.22 10.10
C SER A 187 -10.34 -24.20 9.14
N THR A 188 -9.59 -23.80 8.12
CA THR A 188 -10.08 -22.89 7.07
C THR A 188 -11.15 -23.56 6.23
N LEU A 189 -10.94 -24.82 5.82
CA LEU A 189 -11.93 -25.61 5.09
C LEU A 189 -13.21 -25.81 5.93
N ALA A 190 -13.06 -26.14 7.21
CA ALA A 190 -14.19 -26.30 8.13
C ALA A 190 -15.03 -25.03 8.27
N ALA A 191 -14.36 -23.89 8.46
CA ALA A 191 -15.04 -22.59 8.52
C ALA A 191 -15.75 -22.25 7.21
N TRP A 192 -15.16 -22.60 6.06
CA TRP A 192 -15.78 -22.41 4.74
C TRP A 192 -17.06 -23.24 4.58
N ARG A 193 -17.02 -24.50 5.01
CA ARG A 193 -18.17 -25.42 5.00
C ARG A 193 -19.21 -25.09 6.07
N LYS A 194 -18.85 -24.24 7.05
CA LYS A 194 -19.63 -23.99 8.27
C LYS A 194 -19.87 -25.26 9.08
N GLU A 195 -18.89 -26.16 9.07
CA GLU A 195 -18.91 -27.44 9.77
C GLU A 195 -17.92 -27.45 10.93
N LYS A 196 -18.24 -28.17 12.00
CA LYS A 196 -17.32 -28.36 13.13
C LYS A 196 -16.42 -29.55 12.87
N ILE A 197 -15.14 -29.41 13.23
CA ILE A 197 -14.20 -30.53 13.23
C ILE A 197 -14.50 -31.38 14.47
N THR A 198 -14.94 -32.61 14.24
CA THR A 198 -15.23 -33.63 15.26
C THR A 198 -14.49 -34.91 14.90
N GLU A 199 -14.31 -35.85 15.82
CA GLU A 199 -13.68 -37.14 15.51
C GLU A 199 -14.37 -37.89 14.36
N LYS A 200 -15.69 -37.69 14.18
CA LYS A 200 -16.45 -38.29 13.07
C LYS A 200 -16.26 -37.55 11.74
N SER A 201 -16.23 -36.21 11.75
CA SER A 201 -16.10 -35.42 10.51
C SER A 201 -14.66 -35.26 10.04
N LYS A 202 -13.69 -35.29 10.95
CA LYS A 202 -12.27 -35.03 10.68
C LYS A 202 -11.68 -35.93 9.59
N PRO A 203 -11.90 -37.26 9.54
CA PRO A 203 -11.34 -38.10 8.48
C PRO A 203 -11.85 -37.70 7.08
N ALA A 204 -13.16 -37.43 6.95
CA ALA A 204 -13.76 -37.01 5.69
C ALA A 204 -13.25 -35.64 5.23
N MET A 205 -13.13 -34.69 6.16
CA MET A 205 -12.61 -33.35 5.86
C MET A 205 -11.13 -33.36 5.48
N ILE A 206 -10.32 -34.25 6.07
CA ILE A 206 -8.92 -34.44 5.65
C ILE A 206 -8.84 -35.02 4.25
N ALA A 207 -9.71 -36.00 3.91
CA ALA A 207 -9.78 -36.55 2.56
C ALA A 207 -10.21 -35.49 1.53
N GLU A 208 -11.20 -34.65 1.87
CA GLU A 208 -11.59 -33.51 1.04
C GLU A 208 -10.45 -32.51 0.90
N LEU A 209 -9.75 -32.16 1.99
CA LEU A 209 -8.65 -31.21 1.95
C LEU A 209 -7.49 -31.71 1.07
N ARG A 210 -7.17 -33.01 1.11
CA ARG A 210 -6.16 -33.63 0.24
C ARG A 210 -6.52 -33.50 -1.24
N ASN A 211 -7.81 -33.64 -1.57
CA ASN A 211 -8.33 -33.60 -2.94
C ASN A 211 -9.15 -32.33 -3.20
N ILE A 212 -8.78 -31.21 -2.57
CA ILE A 212 -9.56 -29.97 -2.64
C ILE A 212 -9.61 -29.46 -4.08
N SER A 213 -10.82 -29.20 -4.57
CA SER A 213 -11.02 -28.80 -5.96
C SER A 213 -10.53 -27.37 -6.21
N SER A 214 -10.11 -27.09 -7.44
CA SER A 214 -9.70 -25.75 -7.88
C SER A 214 -10.78 -24.71 -7.60
N GLU A 215 -12.04 -25.05 -7.77
CA GLU A 215 -13.17 -24.15 -7.59
C GLU A 215 -13.30 -23.71 -6.13
N ILE A 216 -13.12 -24.65 -5.19
CA ILE A 216 -13.17 -24.37 -3.75
C ILE A 216 -11.97 -23.50 -3.35
N VAL A 217 -10.77 -23.85 -3.83
CA VAL A 217 -9.55 -23.07 -3.58
C VAL A 217 -9.75 -21.63 -4.04
N THR A 218 -10.15 -21.44 -5.30
CA THR A 218 -10.43 -20.13 -5.89
C THR A 218 -11.45 -19.34 -5.08
N ALA A 219 -12.56 -19.95 -4.69
CA ALA A 219 -13.60 -19.29 -3.91
C ALA A 219 -13.11 -18.87 -2.52
N ILE A 220 -12.32 -19.72 -1.84
CA ILE A 220 -11.72 -19.42 -0.54
C ILE A 220 -10.77 -18.23 -0.67
N TYR A 221 -9.86 -18.23 -1.65
CA TYR A 221 -8.90 -17.15 -1.83
C TYR A 221 -9.55 -15.83 -2.23
N ALA A 222 -10.57 -15.88 -3.10
CA ALA A 222 -11.33 -14.72 -3.51
C ALA A 222 -12.00 -14.03 -2.30
N LYS A 223 -12.68 -14.82 -1.46
CA LYS A 223 -13.46 -14.32 -0.33
C LYS A 223 -12.62 -13.97 0.89
N ARG A 224 -11.51 -14.65 1.13
CA ARG A 224 -10.68 -14.41 2.34
C ARG A 224 -9.59 -13.37 2.13
N TYR A 225 -9.08 -13.23 0.92
CA TYR A 225 -7.90 -12.39 0.66
C TYR A 225 -8.18 -11.36 -0.44
N TRP A 226 -8.60 -11.77 -1.64
CA TRP A 226 -8.71 -10.88 -2.79
C TRP A 226 -9.69 -9.71 -2.56
N ALA A 227 -10.96 -10.04 -2.29
CA ALA A 227 -12.00 -9.03 -2.09
C ALA A 227 -11.78 -8.21 -0.81
N PRO A 228 -11.50 -8.81 0.37
CA PRO A 228 -11.26 -8.03 1.60
C PRO A 228 -10.02 -7.13 1.54
N ALA A 229 -9.01 -7.48 0.76
CA ALA A 229 -7.84 -6.62 0.53
C ALA A 229 -8.08 -5.56 -0.56
N GLY A 230 -9.28 -5.47 -1.14
CA GLY A 230 -9.61 -4.48 -2.17
C GLY A 230 -8.84 -4.65 -3.48
N CYS A 231 -8.35 -5.87 -3.79
CA CYS A 231 -7.51 -6.12 -4.97
C CYS A 231 -8.24 -5.85 -6.29
N HIS A 232 -9.56 -5.94 -6.31
CA HIS A 232 -10.40 -5.68 -7.48
C HIS A 232 -10.56 -4.18 -7.81
N GLU A 233 -10.06 -3.29 -6.95
CA GLU A 233 -10.24 -1.84 -7.05
C GLU A 233 -8.92 -1.09 -7.29
N MET A 234 -7.88 -1.78 -7.77
CA MET A 234 -6.54 -1.21 -7.98
C MET A 234 -5.93 -1.67 -9.31
N PRO A 235 -4.91 -0.96 -9.84
CA PRO A 235 -4.25 -1.35 -11.08
C PRO A 235 -3.73 -2.78 -11.03
N GLN A 236 -3.80 -3.50 -12.16
CA GLN A 236 -3.57 -4.96 -12.20
C GLN A 236 -2.22 -5.39 -11.57
N ALA A 237 -1.15 -4.66 -11.90
CA ALA A 237 0.19 -4.90 -11.34
C ALA A 237 0.23 -4.73 -9.81
N ILE A 238 -0.48 -3.74 -9.27
CA ILE A 238 -0.60 -3.50 -7.83
C ILE A 238 -1.46 -4.59 -7.19
N ALA A 239 -2.59 -4.94 -7.81
CA ALA A 239 -3.49 -6.00 -7.34
C ALA A 239 -2.76 -7.33 -7.19
N PHE A 240 -2.01 -7.74 -8.22
CA PHE A 240 -1.20 -8.95 -8.22
C PHE A 240 -0.19 -8.97 -7.07
N PHE A 241 0.58 -7.89 -6.91
CA PHE A 241 1.59 -7.79 -5.85
C PHE A 241 0.97 -7.71 -4.45
N HIS A 242 -0.15 -7.00 -4.32
CA HIS A 242 -0.87 -6.80 -3.07
C HIS A 242 -1.56 -8.08 -2.60
N PHE A 243 -2.13 -8.87 -3.51
CA PHE A 243 -2.74 -10.15 -3.19
C PHE A 243 -1.75 -11.15 -2.59
N ASP A 244 -0.58 -11.31 -3.22
CA ASP A 244 0.51 -12.14 -2.67
C ASP A 244 0.92 -11.67 -1.26
N ALA A 245 0.98 -10.36 -1.05
CA ALA A 245 1.26 -9.80 0.27
C ALA A 245 0.14 -10.09 1.29
N ALA A 246 -1.13 -10.02 0.89
CA ALA A 246 -2.29 -10.30 1.74
C ALA A 246 -2.34 -11.76 2.19
N VAL A 247 -1.94 -12.69 1.32
CA VAL A 247 -1.84 -14.12 1.67
C VAL A 247 -0.73 -14.37 2.70
N ASN A 248 0.41 -13.68 2.59
CA ASN A 248 1.55 -13.92 3.49
C ASN A 248 1.54 -13.14 4.80
N HIS A 249 1.02 -11.91 4.77
CA HIS A 249 1.06 -10.99 5.90
C HIS A 249 -0.33 -10.75 6.51
N GLY A 250 -1.35 -11.45 6.01
CA GLY A 250 -2.75 -11.17 6.31
C GLY A 250 -3.26 -9.92 5.60
N VAL A 251 -4.58 -9.83 5.40
CA VAL A 251 -5.25 -8.72 4.72
C VAL A 251 -4.89 -7.37 5.35
N THR A 252 -5.10 -7.20 6.66
CA THR A 252 -4.78 -5.96 7.37
C THR A 252 -3.28 -5.63 7.32
N GLY A 253 -2.42 -6.64 7.42
CA GLY A 253 -0.96 -6.46 7.36
C GLY A 253 -0.50 -5.94 6.00
N ALA A 254 -1.08 -6.48 4.92
CA ALA A 254 -0.84 -6.02 3.56
C ALA A 254 -1.37 -4.60 3.33
N ILE A 255 -2.59 -4.28 3.78
CA ILE A 255 -3.16 -2.93 3.66
C ILE A 255 -2.27 -1.91 4.37
N ARG A 256 -1.79 -2.20 5.59
CA ARG A 256 -0.88 -1.30 6.32
C ARG A 256 0.44 -1.05 5.58
N MET A 257 1.01 -2.07 4.95
CA MET A 257 2.21 -1.89 4.14
C MET A 257 1.94 -1.08 2.87
N LEU A 258 0.79 -1.28 2.23
CA LEU A 258 0.39 -0.47 1.08
C LEU A 258 0.18 0.99 1.47
N GLN A 259 -0.48 1.25 2.60
CA GLN A 259 -0.67 2.59 3.15
C GLN A 259 0.66 3.28 3.48
N GLU A 260 1.60 2.55 4.08
CA GLU A 260 2.96 3.07 4.29
C GLU A 260 3.65 3.39 2.96
N ALA A 261 3.49 2.55 1.93
CA ALA A 261 4.09 2.78 0.61
C ALA A 261 3.51 4.03 -0.08
N THR A 262 2.20 4.26 0.04
CA THR A 262 1.50 5.41 -0.55
C THR A 262 1.58 6.68 0.30
N GLY A 263 1.96 6.57 1.57
CA GLY A 263 1.90 7.66 2.54
C GLY A 263 0.48 7.97 3.03
N ALA A 264 -0.46 7.03 2.91
CA ALA A 264 -1.79 7.09 3.54
C ALA A 264 -1.70 6.94 5.07
N ALA A 265 -2.76 7.31 5.78
CA ALA A 265 -2.90 6.94 7.19
C ALA A 265 -2.82 5.41 7.33
N VAL A 266 -2.01 4.91 8.27
CA VAL A 266 -1.76 3.47 8.44
C VAL A 266 -2.74 2.88 9.45
N ASP A 267 -4.02 2.80 9.07
CA ASP A 267 -5.10 2.22 9.90
C ASP A 267 -5.32 0.72 9.62
N GLY A 268 -4.95 0.25 8.43
CA GLY A 268 -5.20 -1.12 7.96
C GLY A 268 -6.56 -1.33 7.28
N GLU A 269 -7.25 -0.24 6.92
CA GLU A 269 -8.51 -0.25 6.17
C GLU A 269 -8.32 0.23 4.72
N MET A 270 -8.97 -0.46 3.76
CA MET A 270 -8.94 -0.06 2.35
C MET A 270 -9.95 1.06 2.04
N GLY A 271 -9.80 2.21 2.70
CA GLY A 271 -10.63 3.40 2.50
C GLY A 271 -10.30 4.20 1.22
N PRO A 272 -11.08 5.24 0.87
CA PRO A 272 -10.84 6.05 -0.33
C PRO A 272 -9.55 6.84 -0.30
N GLU A 273 -9.03 7.19 0.88
CA GLU A 273 -7.72 7.84 0.96
C GLU A 273 -6.65 6.89 0.42
N THR A 274 -6.63 5.64 0.90
CA THR A 274 -5.73 4.60 0.42
C THR A 274 -5.93 4.37 -1.08
N ARG A 275 -7.19 4.14 -1.52
CA ARG A 275 -7.52 3.89 -2.94
C ARG A 275 -7.13 5.07 -3.84
N GLY A 276 -7.41 6.30 -3.42
CA GLY A 276 -7.06 7.51 -4.14
C GLY A 276 -5.54 7.70 -4.26
N LYS A 277 -4.78 7.43 -3.18
CA LYS A 277 -3.32 7.49 -3.25
C LYS A 277 -2.69 6.37 -4.08
N VAL A 278 -3.29 5.17 -4.09
CA VAL A 278 -2.89 4.08 -4.99
C VAL A 278 -3.11 4.48 -6.45
N ALA A 279 -4.27 5.07 -6.77
CA ALA A 279 -4.58 5.51 -8.13
C ALA A 279 -3.72 6.70 -8.61
N ALA A 280 -3.30 7.58 -7.69
CA ALA A 280 -2.53 8.78 -8.03
C ALA A 280 -1.00 8.53 -8.15
N MET A 281 -0.47 7.51 -7.49
CA MET A 281 0.98 7.25 -7.46
C MET A 281 1.42 6.49 -8.72
N PRO A 282 2.56 6.84 -9.35
CA PRO A 282 3.12 6.05 -10.45
C PRO A 282 3.32 4.59 -10.04
N ILE A 283 2.77 3.65 -10.83
CA ILE A 283 2.73 2.22 -10.51
C ILE A 283 4.13 1.67 -10.18
N ALA A 284 5.14 1.99 -11.01
CA ALA A 284 6.51 1.53 -10.80
C ALA A 284 7.10 2.04 -9.48
N GLU A 285 6.82 3.29 -9.11
CA GLU A 285 7.26 3.86 -7.84
C GLU A 285 6.59 3.18 -6.65
N LEU A 286 5.27 3.01 -6.71
CA LEU A 286 4.49 2.35 -5.67
C LEU A 286 4.98 0.92 -5.43
N LEU A 287 5.19 0.15 -6.49
CA LEU A 287 5.71 -1.23 -6.41
C LEU A 287 7.08 -1.29 -5.74
N GLN A 288 8.01 -0.40 -6.09
CA GLN A 288 9.34 -0.38 -5.49
C GLN A 288 9.31 -0.01 -4.01
N ARG A 289 8.52 1.00 -3.63
CA ARG A 289 8.29 1.39 -2.23
C ARG A 289 7.68 0.23 -1.45
N TYR A 290 6.64 -0.39 -1.99
CA TYR A 290 5.93 -1.48 -1.34
C TYR A 290 6.83 -2.73 -1.19
N ALA A 291 7.60 -3.08 -2.23
CA ALA A 291 8.58 -4.16 -2.14
C ALA A 291 9.66 -3.89 -1.08
N ALA A 292 10.16 -2.65 -0.98
CA ALA A 292 11.11 -2.27 0.06
C ALA A 292 10.54 -2.47 1.48
N ILE A 293 9.28 -2.09 1.70
CA ILE A 293 8.56 -2.29 2.96
C ILE A 293 8.39 -3.78 3.27
N ARG A 294 7.96 -4.59 2.30
CA ARG A 294 7.84 -6.06 2.47
C ARG A 294 9.18 -6.70 2.84
N ARG A 295 10.26 -6.36 2.13
CA ARG A 295 11.63 -6.83 2.44
C ARG A 295 12.04 -6.47 3.86
N ARG A 296 11.78 -5.23 4.29
CA ARG A 296 12.08 -4.75 5.64
C ARG A 296 11.28 -5.52 6.69
N LYS A 297 9.98 -5.76 6.48
CA LYS A 297 9.16 -6.56 7.40
C LYS A 297 9.66 -8.00 7.52
N TYR A 298 10.02 -8.65 6.41
CA TYR A 298 10.60 -10.00 6.46
C TYR A 298 11.90 -10.06 7.26
N ARG A 299 12.82 -9.11 7.01
CA ARG A 299 14.10 -9.03 7.75
C ARG A 299 13.94 -8.85 9.26
N ALA A 300 12.80 -8.30 9.71
CA ALA A 300 12.50 -8.11 11.12
C ALA A 300 11.92 -9.35 11.81
N LEU A 301 11.64 -10.45 11.10
CA LEU A 301 11.07 -11.66 11.69
C LEU A 301 12.14 -12.46 12.47
N PRO A 302 11.81 -13.03 13.65
CA PRO A 302 12.76 -13.79 14.46
C PRO A 302 13.43 -14.98 13.74
N HIS A 303 12.71 -15.62 12.82
CA HIS A 303 13.18 -16.80 12.07
C HIS A 303 13.76 -16.44 10.69
N PHE A 304 14.06 -15.16 10.44
CA PHE A 304 14.61 -14.70 9.15
C PHE A 304 15.92 -15.42 8.77
N TRP A 305 16.76 -15.77 9.74
CA TRP A 305 17.99 -16.51 9.49
C TRP A 305 17.78 -17.86 8.77
N ARG A 306 16.62 -18.50 8.97
CA ARG A 306 16.30 -19.81 8.38
C ARG A 306 15.56 -19.71 7.05
N PHE A 307 14.56 -18.82 6.98
CA PHE A 307 13.63 -18.75 5.84
C PHE A 307 13.76 -17.47 5.01
N GLY A 308 14.56 -16.52 5.46
CA GLY A 308 14.64 -15.16 4.91
C GLY A 308 15.00 -15.11 3.44
N ARG A 309 15.91 -15.99 2.97
CA ARG A 309 16.26 -16.09 1.55
C ARG A 309 15.04 -16.45 0.70
N GLY A 310 14.22 -17.39 1.15
CA GLY A 310 12.99 -17.78 0.47
C GLY A 310 11.98 -16.64 0.42
N TRP A 311 11.77 -15.95 1.54
CA TRP A 311 10.85 -14.81 1.62
C TRP A 311 11.29 -13.63 0.74
N LEU A 312 12.57 -13.28 0.73
CA LEU A 312 13.08 -12.23 -0.16
C LEU A 312 12.97 -12.63 -1.63
N ASN A 313 13.30 -13.88 -1.98
CA ASN A 313 13.13 -14.39 -3.34
C ASN A 313 11.66 -14.34 -3.80
N ARG A 314 10.69 -14.63 -2.91
CA ARG A 314 9.26 -14.47 -3.19
C ARG A 314 8.93 -13.03 -3.54
N VAL A 315 9.42 -12.05 -2.76
CA VAL A 315 9.21 -10.62 -3.07
C VAL A 315 9.77 -10.24 -4.43
N GLU A 316 11.01 -10.64 -4.75
CA GLU A 316 11.62 -10.30 -6.04
C GLU A 316 10.89 -10.98 -7.21
N ARG A 317 10.51 -12.25 -7.09
CA ARG A 317 9.75 -12.96 -8.13
C ARG A 317 8.38 -12.32 -8.37
N THR A 318 7.64 -12.00 -7.31
CA THR A 318 6.35 -11.32 -7.44
C THR A 318 6.55 -9.94 -8.08
N LEU A 319 7.55 -9.17 -7.66
CA LEU A 319 7.84 -7.85 -8.22
C LEU A 319 8.22 -7.94 -9.71
N GLN A 320 9.06 -8.89 -10.08
CA GLN A 320 9.47 -9.09 -11.47
C GLN A 320 8.26 -9.38 -12.37
N ARG A 321 7.36 -10.29 -11.95
CA ARG A 321 6.16 -10.62 -12.74
C ARG A 321 5.18 -9.47 -12.89
N THR A 322 5.26 -8.42 -12.06
CA THR A 322 4.40 -7.24 -12.26
C THR A 322 4.63 -6.54 -13.60
N SER A 323 5.79 -6.73 -14.25
CA SER A 323 6.06 -6.17 -15.58
C SER A 323 5.30 -6.89 -16.70
N GLU A 324 4.69 -8.04 -16.42
CA GLU A 324 3.83 -8.78 -17.36
C GLU A 324 2.48 -8.08 -17.56
N PHE A 325 2.08 -7.21 -16.62
CA PHE A 325 0.83 -6.46 -16.72
C PHE A 325 1.03 -5.18 -17.55
N PRO A 326 0.07 -4.81 -18.40
CA PRO A 326 0.14 -3.58 -19.17
C PRO A 326 0.31 -2.38 -18.24
N SER A 327 1.23 -1.47 -18.58
CA SER A 327 1.25 -0.15 -17.96
C SER A 327 -0.07 0.54 -18.31
N GLU A 328 -0.99 0.63 -17.36
CA GLU A 328 -2.20 1.43 -17.54
C GLU A 328 -1.75 2.86 -17.89
N LYS A 329 -2.06 3.27 -19.12
CA LYS A 329 -1.77 4.62 -19.60
C LYS A 329 -2.58 5.58 -18.76
N THR A 330 -1.98 6.19 -17.74
CA THR A 330 -2.45 7.49 -17.27
C THR A 330 -2.42 8.42 -18.48
N GLY A 331 -3.59 8.90 -18.89
CA GLY A 331 -3.77 9.81 -20.03
C GLY A 331 -2.85 11.06 -19.94
N PRO A 332 -2.75 11.83 -21.04
CA PRO A 332 -1.58 12.63 -21.33
C PRO A 332 -1.30 13.64 -20.22
N THR A 333 -0.10 13.56 -19.66
CA THR A 333 0.56 14.69 -19.04
C THR A 333 0.44 15.86 -20.01
N LYS A 334 -0.37 16.86 -19.66
CA LYS A 334 -0.30 18.16 -20.33
C LYS A 334 1.14 18.64 -20.19
N THR A 335 1.91 18.48 -21.24
CA THR A 335 3.17 19.18 -21.44
C THR A 335 2.83 20.65 -21.30
N MET A 336 3.25 21.27 -20.19
CA MET A 336 3.32 22.72 -20.14
C MET A 336 4.32 23.12 -21.21
N THR A 337 3.80 23.65 -22.32
CA THR A 337 4.58 24.33 -23.35
C THR A 337 5.28 25.52 -22.68
N PRO A 338 6.62 25.58 -22.63
CA PRO A 338 7.29 26.85 -22.44
C PRO A 338 7.19 27.57 -23.77
N ASN A 339 6.33 28.59 -23.84
CA ASN A 339 6.36 29.52 -24.95
C ASN A 339 7.72 30.25 -24.91
N ARG A 340 8.63 29.91 -25.82
CA ARG A 340 9.74 30.79 -26.18
C ARG A 340 9.93 30.76 -27.69
N GLN A 341 9.79 31.95 -28.26
CA GLN A 341 9.94 32.25 -29.68
C GLN A 341 11.24 31.67 -30.27
N GLN A 342 11.08 31.19 -31.49
CA GLN A 342 12.10 30.68 -32.42
C GLN A 342 13.22 31.69 -32.69
N SER A 343 14.45 31.18 -32.81
CA SER A 343 15.40 31.33 -33.94
C SER A 343 16.82 30.98 -33.44
N GLY A 344 17.66 30.15 -34.07
CA GLY A 344 17.59 29.33 -35.27
C GLY A 344 18.77 28.32 -35.27
N ASP A 345 18.70 27.35 -36.18
CA ASP A 345 19.73 26.46 -36.74
C ASP A 345 20.64 25.58 -35.86
N ALA A 346 20.27 24.28 -35.88
CA ALA A 346 21.07 23.11 -36.27
C ALA A 346 22.54 23.00 -35.81
N THR A 347 22.80 22.00 -34.95
CA THR A 347 23.47 20.73 -35.34
C THR A 347 23.53 19.78 -34.13
N MET A 348 23.28 18.50 -34.38
CA MET A 348 23.34 17.42 -33.37
C MET A 348 24.78 17.17 -32.90
N ASN A 349 24.95 16.85 -31.62
CA ASN A 349 25.81 15.73 -31.22
C ASN A 349 25.47 15.23 -29.81
N GLU A 350 25.37 13.91 -29.74
CA GLU A 350 25.13 13.07 -28.57
C GLU A 350 26.22 13.28 -27.50
N ASN A 351 25.80 13.32 -26.22
CA ASN A 351 26.38 12.53 -25.14
C ASN A 351 25.75 12.95 -23.79
N GLU A 352 24.68 12.25 -23.40
CA GLU A 352 24.35 12.05 -22.00
C GLU A 352 25.33 11.04 -21.39
N GLN A 353 26.01 11.41 -20.31
CA GLN A 353 26.47 10.41 -19.35
C GLN A 353 26.48 10.98 -17.92
N GLN A 354 25.36 10.75 -17.24
CA GLN A 354 25.21 10.90 -15.80
C GLN A 354 25.80 9.64 -15.13
N SER A 355 27.02 9.77 -14.56
CA SER A 355 27.72 8.65 -13.92
C SER A 355 27.05 8.23 -12.61
N SER A 356 26.59 6.98 -12.55
CA SER A 356 26.19 6.31 -11.31
C SER A 356 27.43 5.91 -10.49
N LYS A 357 27.43 6.20 -9.18
CA LYS A 357 28.50 5.75 -8.28
C LYS A 357 28.36 4.25 -8.01
N TRP A 358 29.38 3.51 -8.41
CA TRP A 358 29.55 2.06 -8.24
C TRP A 358 29.86 1.68 -6.77
N TRP A 359 29.23 0.59 -6.30
CA TRP A 359 29.24 0.12 -4.91
C TRP A 359 30.64 -0.24 -4.34
N GLY A 360 31.64 -0.47 -5.20
CA GLY A 360 32.98 -0.83 -4.76
C GLY A 360 33.88 0.33 -4.30
N GLN A 361 33.36 1.57 -4.23
CA GLN A 361 34.06 2.71 -3.61
C GLN A 361 33.82 2.85 -2.09
N SER A 362 32.99 1.98 -1.49
CA SER A 362 32.68 2.07 -0.05
C SER A 362 33.73 1.34 0.79
N MET A 363 34.59 2.11 1.48
CA MET A 363 35.56 1.60 2.46
C MET A 363 34.90 0.77 3.58
N THR A 364 33.63 1.06 3.90
CA THR A 364 32.85 0.36 4.92
C THR A 364 32.45 -1.05 4.47
N ILE A 365 32.17 -1.25 3.17
CA ILE A 365 31.82 -2.56 2.61
C ILE A 365 33.06 -3.47 2.59
N TRP A 366 34.22 -2.92 2.25
CA TRP A 366 35.49 -3.66 2.29
C TRP A 366 35.90 -4.04 3.72
N GLY A 367 35.75 -3.14 4.69
CA GLY A 367 36.03 -3.44 6.10
C GLY A 367 35.17 -4.59 6.65
N ALA A 368 33.89 -4.64 6.27
CA ALA A 368 32.98 -5.72 6.66
C ALA A 368 33.35 -7.08 6.03
N LEU A 369 33.76 -7.08 4.76
CA LEU A 369 34.16 -8.32 4.06
C LEU A 369 35.47 -8.90 4.60
N VAL A 370 36.46 -8.07 4.89
CA VAL A 370 37.74 -8.54 5.47
C VAL A 370 37.54 -9.09 6.87
N THR A 371 36.73 -8.43 7.69
CA THR A 371 36.39 -8.91 9.04
C THR A 371 35.62 -10.22 8.99
N ALA A 372 34.67 -10.36 8.05
CA ALA A 372 33.95 -11.61 7.84
C ALA A 372 34.88 -12.74 7.39
N ALA A 373 35.80 -12.48 6.44
CA ALA A 373 36.76 -13.48 5.98
C ALA A 373 37.72 -13.92 7.11
N ALA A 374 38.21 -12.98 7.92
CA ALA A 374 39.12 -13.27 9.04
C ALA A 374 38.48 -14.10 10.15
N VAL A 375 37.15 -14.02 10.35
CA VAL A 375 36.42 -14.81 11.34
C VAL A 375 35.96 -16.16 10.76
N VAL A 376 35.57 -16.18 9.49
CA VAL A 376 35.00 -17.38 8.85
C VAL A 376 36.08 -18.37 8.43
N LEU A 377 37.23 -17.91 7.90
CA LEU A 377 38.28 -18.84 7.43
C LEU A 377 38.85 -19.77 8.51
N PRO A 378 39.19 -19.30 9.73
CA PRO A 378 39.65 -20.19 10.80
C PRO A 378 38.58 -21.19 11.24
N SER A 379 37.30 -20.80 11.13
CA SER A 379 36.15 -21.61 11.53
C SER A 379 35.78 -22.69 10.50
N VAL A 380 36.13 -22.47 9.23
CA VAL A 380 35.87 -23.43 8.13
C VAL A 380 36.99 -24.47 8.01
N GLY A 381 38.24 -24.12 8.41
CA GLY A 381 39.38 -25.06 8.42
C GLY A 381 39.16 -26.28 9.32
N THR A 382 38.56 -26.09 10.50
CA THR A 382 38.24 -27.17 11.45
C THR A 382 37.10 -28.09 10.98
N VAL A 383 36.20 -27.61 10.11
CA VAL A 383 35.09 -28.41 9.57
C VAL A 383 35.53 -29.27 8.37
N LEU A 384 36.60 -28.88 7.67
CA LEU A 384 37.11 -29.58 6.48
C LEU A 384 38.28 -30.54 6.77
N GLY A 385 38.68 -30.71 8.04
CA GLY A 385 39.72 -31.69 8.43
C GLY A 385 41.13 -31.34 7.95
N LEU A 386 41.41 -30.07 7.65
CA LEU A 386 42.75 -29.59 7.34
C LEU A 386 43.37 -29.06 8.64
N GLU A 387 44.29 -29.83 9.23
CA GLU A 387 45.10 -29.33 10.34
C GLU A 387 46.01 -28.21 9.82
N LEU A 388 45.58 -26.97 10.04
CA LEU A 388 46.37 -25.79 9.71
C LEU A 388 47.43 -25.62 10.79
N ASP A 389 48.66 -26.02 10.46
CA ASP A 389 49.82 -25.78 11.30
C ASP A 389 49.97 -24.27 11.58
N ALA A 390 50.40 -23.94 12.80
CA ALA A 390 50.49 -22.56 13.28
C ALA A 390 51.40 -21.69 12.39
N ASP A 391 52.42 -22.32 11.77
CA ASP A 391 53.30 -21.68 10.82
C ASP A 391 52.61 -21.34 9.49
N MET A 392 51.64 -22.14 9.05
CA MET A 392 50.84 -21.84 7.85
C MET A 392 49.87 -20.69 8.08
N VAL A 393 49.29 -20.58 9.28
CA VAL A 393 48.42 -19.45 9.65
C VAL A 393 49.23 -18.15 9.71
N ARG A 394 50.47 -18.21 10.20
CA ARG A 394 51.38 -17.06 10.21
C ARG A 394 51.79 -16.63 8.80
N LEU A 395 52.12 -17.59 7.92
CA LEU A 395 52.47 -17.33 6.52
C LEU A 395 51.28 -16.75 5.73
N LEU A 396 50.06 -17.26 5.94
CA LEU A 396 48.83 -16.72 5.36
C LEU A 396 48.56 -15.29 5.85
N GLY A 397 48.75 -15.02 7.15
CA GLY A 397 48.61 -13.68 7.72
C GLY A 397 49.58 -12.67 7.09
N GLU A 398 50.85 -13.03 6.97
CA GLU A 398 51.89 -12.18 6.36
C GLU A 398 51.65 -11.96 4.87
N GLN A 399 51.23 -12.99 4.11
CA GLN A 399 50.91 -12.85 2.69
C GLN A 399 49.66 -12.01 2.44
N ILE A 400 48.60 -12.17 3.24
CA ILE A 400 47.38 -11.36 3.12
C ILE A 400 47.69 -9.88 3.39
N LEU A 401 48.49 -9.58 4.42
CA LEU A 401 48.93 -8.21 4.71
C LEU A 401 49.76 -7.62 3.58
N SER A 402 50.69 -8.38 3.00
CA SER A 402 51.49 -7.95 1.85
C SER A 402 50.62 -7.67 0.61
N VAL A 403 49.63 -8.53 0.33
CA VAL A 403 48.69 -8.34 -0.80
C VAL A 403 47.82 -7.09 -0.58
N ILE A 404 47.29 -6.89 0.64
CA ILE A 404 46.50 -5.71 0.98
C ILE A 404 47.34 -4.43 0.84
N GLN A 405 48.59 -4.44 1.32
CA GLN A 405 49.49 -3.29 1.20
C GLN A 405 49.83 -2.99 -0.27
N THR A 406 50.06 -4.01 -1.08
CA THR A 406 50.36 -3.87 -2.51
C THR A 406 49.18 -3.27 -3.27
N ILE A 407 47.96 -3.76 -3.04
CA ILE A 407 46.74 -3.22 -3.64
C ILE A 407 46.52 -1.76 -3.23
N THR A 408 46.76 -1.44 -1.96
CA THR A 408 46.63 -0.07 -1.42
C THR A 408 47.65 0.88 -2.06
N ALA A 409 48.90 0.44 -2.22
CA ALA A 409 49.95 1.21 -2.88
C ALA A 409 49.63 1.45 -4.37
N LEU A 410 49.14 0.44 -5.08
CA LEU A 410 48.72 0.57 -6.48
C LEU A 410 47.55 1.53 -6.63
N ALA A 411 46.55 1.46 -5.74
CA ALA A 411 45.41 2.38 -5.72
C ALA A 411 45.83 3.84 -5.43
N GLY A 412 46.75 4.05 -4.46
CA GLY A 412 47.31 5.37 -4.16
C GLY A 412 48.10 5.96 -5.33
N THR A 413 48.85 5.10 -6.04
CA THR A 413 49.60 5.50 -7.24
C THR A 413 48.66 5.89 -8.38
N ALA A 414 47.61 5.08 -8.62
CA ALA A 414 46.59 5.38 -9.63
C ALA A 414 45.83 6.69 -9.32
N MET A 415 45.48 6.94 -8.05
CA MET A 415 44.87 8.21 -7.63
C MET A 415 45.80 9.40 -7.81
N THR A 416 47.11 9.23 -7.57
CA THR A 416 48.10 10.29 -7.78
C THR A 416 48.25 10.63 -9.26
N ILE A 417 48.26 9.61 -10.13
CA ILE A 417 48.27 9.79 -11.59
C ILE A 417 47.00 10.50 -12.06
N TYR A 418 45.83 10.09 -11.55
CA TYR A 418 44.55 10.70 -11.86
C TYR A 418 44.46 12.17 -11.39
N GLY A 419 44.96 12.46 -10.20
CA GLY A 419 45.02 13.83 -9.67
C GLY A 419 45.94 14.72 -10.51
N ARG A 420 47.10 14.19 -10.93
CA ARG A 420 48.02 14.90 -11.81
C ARG A 420 47.47 15.11 -13.22
N SER A 421 46.75 14.16 -13.80
CA SER A 421 46.17 14.30 -15.14
C SER A 421 45.02 15.31 -15.19
N ARG A 422 44.25 15.46 -14.10
CA ARG A 422 43.20 16.49 -14.00
C ARG A 422 43.73 17.90 -13.74
N ALA A 423 44.92 18.05 -13.16
CA ALA A 423 45.50 19.34 -12.84
C ALA A 423 46.16 20.06 -14.03
N VAL A 424 46.25 19.42 -15.21
CA VAL A 424 46.96 19.95 -16.40
C VAL A 424 46.00 20.52 -17.47
N LEU A 425 44.70 20.58 -17.21
CA LEU A 425 43.76 21.23 -18.14
C LEU A 425 43.82 22.76 -17.99
N PRO A 426 43.99 23.54 -19.08
CA PRO A 426 44.17 24.98 -18.98
C PRO A 426 42.88 25.69 -18.52
N LEU A 427 43.04 26.65 -17.60
CA LEU A 427 41.95 27.45 -17.03
C LEU A 427 41.25 28.28 -18.12
N ALA A 428 39.96 28.05 -18.32
CA ALA A 428 39.12 28.85 -19.21
C ALA A 428 38.82 30.23 -18.59
N ARG A 429 39.19 31.31 -19.27
CA ARG A 429 38.84 32.69 -18.88
C ARG A 429 37.34 32.93 -19.08
N ARG A 430 36.65 33.32 -18.00
CA ARG A 430 35.28 33.88 -18.06
C ARG A 430 35.36 35.40 -18.17
N SER A 431 34.84 35.96 -19.26
CA SER A 431 34.63 37.41 -19.40
C SER A 431 33.37 37.81 -18.63
N ILE A 432 33.49 38.83 -17.78
CA ILE A 432 32.38 39.43 -17.04
C ILE A 432 32.14 40.82 -17.64
N THR A 433 30.95 41.04 -18.19
CA THR A 433 30.54 42.36 -18.69
C THR A 433 29.79 43.10 -17.59
N LEU A 434 30.40 44.15 -17.03
CA LEU A 434 29.74 45.08 -16.11
C LEU A 434 28.91 46.07 -16.92
N LYS A 435 27.61 46.18 -16.62
CA LYS A 435 26.77 47.29 -17.10
C LYS A 435 27.02 48.50 -16.20
N VAL A 436 27.56 49.57 -16.78
CA VAL A 436 27.59 50.91 -16.19
C VAL A 436 26.29 51.61 -16.55
#